data_AF-A0A3M1EBJ9-F1
#
_entry.id   AF-A0A3M1EBJ9-F1
#
_cell.length_a   1.000
_cell.length_b   1.000
_cell.length_c   1.000
_cell.angle_alpha   90.00
_cell.angle_beta   90.00
_cell.angle_gamma   90.00
#
_symmetry.space_group_name_H-M   'P 1'
#
loop_
_entity.id
_entity.type
_entity.pdbx_description
1 polymer ?
#
loop_
_entity_poly.entity_id
_entity_poly.type
_entity_poly.pdbx_seq_one_letter_code
_entity_poly.pdbx_strand_id
1 'polypeptide(L)'
;MDKTLFLSLHCADSLKPKIRYVVETFAAVLGRGVVETEAPLPDGAPGVWYGSPAEAPSLPAGWAGFHAAPDAPAFFAGDQPRRAGEVHFARWGRRRIPFLFPPHPADPAASQLLPWLACDAPGRHFPWDVLASAFYFLSNREELLIPDRDRHGRFPYALSLAAQLRLEKPIVDVYLDLFIALLNRAAGGSRPPLEIPPWATGVPFVVCLTHDVDEVRKPFLSRLKFTCRHLLRPANGHRRTPLGERARFALGTLVSRRDPYWTFPTFLAWEKQF
;
A
#
# COMPACT_ATOMS: atom_id res chain seq x y z
N MET A 1 4.29 -26.67 7.45
CA MET A 1 3.34 -26.27 6.40
C MET A 1 4.02 -25.27 5.50
N ASP A 2 3.93 -25.46 4.19
CA ASP A 2 4.54 -24.58 3.20
C ASP A 2 3.97 -23.16 3.35
N LYS A 3 4.85 -22.18 3.61
CA LYS A 3 4.49 -20.76 3.83
C LYS A 3 4.49 -20.00 2.51
N THR A 4 4.00 -20.64 1.47
CA THR A 4 3.99 -20.08 0.12
C THR A 4 2.58 -19.64 -0.25
N LEU A 5 2.50 -18.52 -0.96
CA LEU A 5 1.33 -18.06 -1.71
C LEU A 5 1.72 -18.02 -3.18
N PHE A 6 1.01 -18.76 -4.03
CA PHE A 6 1.30 -18.77 -5.46
C PHE A 6 0.67 -17.57 -6.15
N LEU A 7 1.33 -17.02 -7.17
CA LEU A 7 0.85 -15.88 -7.94
C LEU A 7 0.95 -16.18 -9.44
N SER A 8 -0.14 -15.96 -10.17
CA SER A 8 -0.18 -16.08 -11.63
C SER A 8 -0.71 -14.79 -12.25
N LEU A 9 0.09 -14.14 -13.10
CA LEU A 9 -0.18 -12.80 -13.64
C LEU A 9 -0.44 -12.84 -15.16
N HIS A 10 -1.68 -12.53 -15.54
CA HIS A 10 -2.19 -12.48 -16.92
C HIS A 10 -2.70 -11.05 -17.23
N CYS A 11 -1.81 -10.08 -17.15
CA CYS A 11 -2.12 -8.66 -17.37
C CYS A 11 -0.98 -7.96 -18.13
N ALA A 12 -1.20 -6.70 -18.51
CA ALA A 12 -0.20 -5.88 -19.18
C ALA A 12 1.11 -5.81 -18.38
N ASP A 13 2.26 -5.82 -19.07
CA ASP A 13 3.58 -5.82 -18.43
C ASP A 13 3.81 -4.62 -17.50
N SER A 14 3.20 -3.48 -17.82
CA SER A 14 3.26 -2.29 -16.97
C SER A 14 2.57 -2.48 -15.62
N LEU A 15 1.63 -3.42 -15.51
CA LEU A 15 0.83 -3.69 -14.32
C LEU A 15 1.41 -4.83 -13.46
N LYS A 16 2.07 -5.81 -14.07
CA LYS A 16 2.72 -6.95 -13.38
C LYS A 16 3.51 -6.57 -12.12
N PRO A 17 4.50 -5.65 -12.15
CA PRO A 17 5.28 -5.31 -10.96
C PRO A 17 4.44 -4.63 -9.87
N LYS A 18 3.36 -3.93 -10.25
CA LYS A 18 2.47 -3.23 -9.33
C LYS A 18 1.62 -4.24 -8.54
N ILE A 19 1.06 -5.21 -9.25
CA ILE A 19 0.23 -6.25 -8.64
C ILE A 19 1.06 -7.21 -7.83
N ARG A 20 2.24 -7.60 -8.33
CA ARG A 20 3.21 -8.38 -7.56
C ARG A 20 3.52 -7.70 -6.22
N TYR A 21 3.85 -6.41 -6.24
CA TYR A 21 4.13 -5.64 -5.02
C TYR A 21 2.98 -5.68 -3.99
N VAL A 22 1.73 -5.55 -4.44
CA VAL A 22 0.56 -5.64 -3.55
C VAL A 22 0.42 -7.04 -2.95
N VAL A 23 0.51 -8.08 -3.79
CA VAL A 23 0.38 -9.46 -3.34
C VAL A 23 1.51 -9.84 -2.38
N GLU A 24 2.74 -9.40 -2.65
CA GLU A 24 3.88 -9.56 -1.73
C GLU A 24 3.66 -8.83 -0.41
N THR A 25 3.13 -7.61 -0.46
CA THR A 25 2.79 -6.84 0.76
C THR A 25 1.74 -7.58 1.59
N PHE A 26 0.67 -8.08 0.96
CA PHE A 26 -0.38 -8.83 1.66
C PHE A 26 0.12 -10.19 2.17
N ALA A 27 0.93 -10.91 1.38
CA ALA A 27 1.53 -12.17 1.79
C ALA A 27 2.49 -12.00 2.96
N ALA A 28 3.26 -10.90 3.00
CA ALA A 28 4.17 -10.59 4.10
C ALA A 28 3.41 -10.42 5.42
N VAL A 29 2.25 -9.75 5.41
CA VAL A 29 1.38 -9.63 6.60
C VAL A 29 0.86 -11.00 7.05
N LEU A 30 0.64 -11.92 6.12
CA LEU A 30 0.27 -13.32 6.40
C LEU A 30 1.46 -14.21 6.79
N GLY A 31 2.69 -13.67 6.86
CA GLY A 31 3.90 -14.42 7.12
C GLY A 31 4.24 -15.44 6.02
N ARG A 32 3.91 -15.13 4.77
CA ARG A 32 4.10 -16.00 3.59
C ARG A 32 5.02 -15.35 2.56
N GLY A 33 5.81 -16.19 1.88
CA GLY A 33 6.50 -15.82 0.66
C GLY A 33 5.59 -15.94 -0.56
N VAL A 34 5.90 -15.20 -1.62
CA VAL A 34 5.20 -15.28 -2.91
C VAL A 34 6.06 -16.03 -3.91
N VAL A 35 5.47 -16.99 -4.62
CA VAL A 35 6.11 -17.69 -5.74
C VAL A 35 5.26 -17.48 -6.97
N GLU A 36 5.86 -16.87 -8.00
CA GLU A 36 5.19 -16.78 -9.29
C GLU A 36 5.18 -18.14 -9.99
N THR A 37 4.05 -18.44 -10.61
CA THR A 37 3.85 -19.68 -11.36
C THR A 37 3.02 -19.41 -12.60
N GLU A 38 3.39 -20.12 -13.64
CA GLU A 38 2.55 -20.31 -14.82
C GLU A 38 1.77 -21.63 -14.68
N ALA A 39 0.86 -21.89 -15.60
CA ALA A 39 0.11 -23.14 -15.63
C ALA A 39 1.05 -24.36 -15.74
N PRO A 40 0.73 -25.51 -15.09
CA PRO A 40 -0.48 -25.76 -14.31
C PRO A 40 -0.44 -25.11 -12.91
N LEU A 41 -1.59 -24.60 -12.48
CA LEU A 41 -1.72 -23.98 -11.15
C LEU A 41 -1.71 -25.08 -10.06
N PRO A 42 -0.82 -25.00 -9.04
CA PRO A 42 -0.75 -25.96 -7.95
C PRO A 42 -2.09 -26.16 -7.22
N ASP A 43 -2.58 -27.39 -7.16
CA ASP A 43 -3.80 -27.72 -6.43
C ASP A 43 -3.57 -27.81 -4.91
N GLY A 44 -4.59 -27.47 -4.13
CA GLY A 44 -4.55 -27.51 -2.65
C GLY A 44 -3.69 -26.44 -1.97
N ALA A 45 -2.94 -25.64 -2.72
CA ALA A 45 -2.17 -24.50 -2.20
C ALA A 45 -2.95 -23.18 -2.33
N PRO A 46 -2.74 -22.21 -1.42
CA PRO A 46 -3.30 -20.88 -1.62
C PRO A 46 -2.64 -20.21 -2.82
N GLY A 47 -3.45 -19.66 -3.71
CA GLY A 47 -2.95 -18.96 -4.88
C GLY A 47 -3.82 -17.81 -5.34
N VAL A 48 -3.20 -16.89 -6.06
CA VAL A 48 -3.81 -15.70 -6.63
C VAL A 48 -3.62 -15.74 -8.13
N TRP A 49 -4.72 -15.69 -8.86
CA TRP A 49 -4.70 -15.41 -10.29
C TRP A 49 -5.14 -13.96 -10.51
N TYR A 50 -4.46 -13.23 -11.38
CA TYR A 50 -4.83 -11.85 -11.72
C TYR A 50 -4.78 -11.63 -13.22
N GLY A 51 -5.88 -11.22 -13.84
CA GLY A 51 -5.92 -11.00 -15.28
C GLY A 51 -7.28 -10.60 -15.85
N SER A 52 -7.38 -10.58 -17.17
CA SER A 52 -8.63 -10.21 -17.87
C SER A 52 -9.73 -11.26 -17.66
N PRO A 53 -10.98 -10.86 -17.37
CA PRO A 53 -12.10 -11.80 -17.25
C PRO A 53 -12.31 -12.66 -18.52
N ALA A 54 -11.94 -12.15 -19.69
CA ALA A 54 -12.05 -12.89 -20.96
C ALA A 54 -11.10 -14.09 -21.04
N GLU A 55 -10.01 -14.07 -20.27
CA GLU A 55 -8.96 -15.09 -20.22
C GLU A 55 -8.98 -15.87 -18.90
N ALA A 56 -9.98 -15.61 -18.05
CA ALA A 56 -10.08 -16.19 -16.72
C ALA A 56 -10.23 -17.72 -16.79
N PRO A 57 -9.25 -18.50 -16.27
CA PRO A 57 -9.31 -19.94 -16.31
C PRO A 57 -10.26 -20.48 -15.24
N SER A 58 -10.63 -21.76 -15.34
CA SER A 58 -11.14 -22.47 -14.16
C SER A 58 -10.01 -22.60 -13.14
N LEU A 59 -10.24 -22.12 -11.92
CA LEU A 59 -9.23 -22.10 -10.87
C LEU A 59 -9.33 -23.34 -9.97
N PRO A 60 -8.20 -23.96 -9.56
CA PRO A 60 -8.20 -25.08 -8.62
C PRO A 60 -8.54 -24.65 -7.19
N ALA A 61 -8.72 -25.61 -6.27
CA ALA A 61 -9.15 -25.30 -4.91
C ALA A 61 -8.08 -24.52 -4.15
N GLY A 62 -8.49 -23.49 -3.41
CA GLY A 62 -7.57 -22.60 -2.72
C GLY A 62 -7.09 -21.39 -3.54
N TRP A 63 -7.44 -21.32 -4.83
CA TRP A 63 -7.11 -20.20 -5.69
C TRP A 63 -8.23 -19.18 -5.81
N ALA A 64 -7.90 -17.91 -5.57
CA ALA A 64 -8.78 -16.78 -5.85
C ALA A 64 -8.30 -16.00 -7.07
N GLY A 65 -9.20 -15.73 -8.00
CA GLY A 65 -8.99 -14.91 -9.17
C GLY A 65 -9.41 -13.47 -8.92
N PHE A 66 -8.69 -12.53 -9.48
CA PHE A 66 -8.94 -11.10 -9.37
C PHE A 66 -8.91 -10.50 -10.78
N HIS A 67 -10.00 -9.85 -11.17
CA HIS A 67 -10.10 -9.30 -12.51
C HIS A 67 -9.36 -7.97 -12.61
N ALA A 68 -8.50 -7.87 -13.62
CA ALA A 68 -7.83 -6.63 -13.98
C ALA A 68 -8.83 -5.67 -14.62
N ALA A 69 -8.88 -4.44 -14.13
CA ALA A 69 -9.69 -3.41 -14.76
C ALA A 69 -9.05 -2.95 -16.08
N PRO A 70 -9.85 -2.74 -17.14
CA PRO A 70 -9.31 -2.41 -18.46
C PRO A 70 -8.59 -1.06 -18.50
N ASP A 71 -8.97 -0.12 -17.64
CA ASP A 71 -8.37 1.22 -17.58
C ASP A 71 -7.13 1.28 -16.67
N ALA A 72 -6.88 0.28 -15.82
CA ALA A 72 -5.77 0.29 -14.87
C ALA A 72 -4.39 0.47 -15.54
N PRO A 73 -4.03 -0.24 -16.62
CA PRO A 73 -2.74 -0.03 -17.30
C PRO A 73 -2.56 1.40 -17.80
N ALA A 74 -3.59 1.95 -18.45
CA ALA A 74 -3.56 3.31 -19.00
C ALA A 74 -3.50 4.37 -17.88
N PHE A 75 -4.29 4.17 -16.82
CA PHE A 75 -4.28 5.05 -15.64
C PHE A 75 -2.89 5.10 -15.00
N PHE A 76 -2.24 3.95 -14.80
CA PHE A 76 -0.92 3.92 -14.17
C PHE A 76 0.21 4.39 -15.09
N ALA A 77 -0.02 4.52 -16.39
CA ALA A 77 0.89 5.15 -17.33
C ALA A 77 0.71 6.68 -17.42
N GLY A 78 -0.46 7.21 -17.01
CA GLY A 78 -0.77 8.63 -17.08
C GLY A 78 -0.47 9.41 -15.80
N ASP A 79 -0.54 10.74 -15.91
CA ASP A 79 -0.16 11.67 -14.82
C ASP A 79 -1.37 12.32 -14.11
N GLN A 80 -2.55 11.71 -14.22
CA GLN A 80 -3.76 12.24 -13.60
C GLN A 80 -4.09 11.47 -12.31
N PRO A 81 -4.34 12.15 -11.18
CA PRO A 81 -4.82 11.49 -9.98
C PRO A 81 -6.25 11.01 -10.18
N ARG A 82 -6.62 9.90 -9.52
CA ARG A 82 -8.00 9.40 -9.53
C ARG A 82 -8.91 10.41 -8.83
N ARG A 83 -10.08 10.69 -9.42
CA ARG A 83 -11.04 11.65 -8.86
C ARG A 83 -12.07 10.95 -7.99
N ALA A 84 -12.53 11.61 -6.91
CA ALA A 84 -13.54 11.03 -6.02
C ALA A 84 -14.85 10.65 -6.73
N GLY A 85 -15.26 11.38 -7.77
CA GLY A 85 -16.44 11.07 -8.57
C GLY A 85 -16.32 9.83 -9.46
N GLU A 86 -15.10 9.33 -9.68
CA GLU A 86 -14.81 8.11 -10.45
C GLU A 86 -14.73 6.87 -9.56
N VAL A 87 -14.82 7.04 -8.24
CA VAL A 87 -14.73 5.94 -7.28
C VAL A 87 -16.08 5.26 -7.14
N HIS A 88 -16.07 3.96 -7.35
CA HIS A 88 -17.24 3.11 -7.18
C HIS A 88 -17.30 2.61 -5.75
N PHE A 89 -18.50 2.35 -5.23
CA PHE A 89 -18.65 1.83 -3.88
C PHE A 89 -19.45 0.53 -3.90
N ALA A 90 -18.94 -0.48 -3.19
CA ALA A 90 -19.66 -1.71 -2.91
C ALA A 90 -19.82 -1.93 -1.41
N ARG A 91 -20.72 -2.84 -1.02
CA ARG A 91 -20.96 -3.19 0.38
C ARG A 91 -20.43 -4.58 0.69
N TRP A 92 -19.57 -4.70 1.69
CA TRP A 92 -19.12 -5.99 2.23
C TRP A 92 -19.54 -6.08 3.70
N GLY A 93 -20.57 -6.88 3.98
CA GLY A 93 -21.25 -6.87 5.27
C GLY A 93 -21.79 -5.48 5.62
N ARG A 94 -21.27 -4.89 6.70
CA ARG A 94 -21.62 -3.51 7.13
C ARG A 94 -20.68 -2.44 6.58
N ARG A 95 -19.58 -2.83 5.93
CA ARG A 95 -18.56 -1.90 5.42
C ARG A 95 -18.96 -1.41 4.03
N ARG A 96 -18.78 -0.11 3.78
CA ARG A 96 -18.85 0.50 2.44
C ARG A 96 -17.42 0.65 1.93
N ILE A 97 -17.10 -0.02 0.83
CA ILE A 97 -15.73 -0.15 0.32
C ILE A 97 -15.64 0.62 -1.01
N PRO A 98 -14.75 1.62 -1.11
CA PRO A 98 -14.42 2.23 -2.40
C PRO A 98 -13.64 1.24 -3.27
N PHE A 99 -13.84 1.29 -4.57
CA PHE A 99 -13.02 0.65 -5.59
C PHE A 99 -12.67 1.69 -6.64
N LEU A 100 -11.38 1.87 -6.89
CA LEU A 100 -10.86 2.91 -7.78
C LEU A 100 -10.90 2.48 -9.25
N PHE A 101 -11.04 1.18 -9.48
CA PHE A 101 -10.99 0.56 -10.79
C PHE A 101 -12.22 -0.34 -10.91
N PRO A 102 -13.22 0.07 -11.71
CA PRO A 102 -14.46 -0.69 -11.85
C PRO A 102 -14.23 -2.03 -12.55
N PRO A 103 -15.19 -2.96 -12.42
CA PRO A 103 -15.15 -4.22 -13.14
C PRO A 103 -15.13 -3.97 -14.65
N HIS A 104 -14.54 -4.92 -15.38
CA HIS A 104 -14.54 -4.90 -16.83
C HIS A 104 -15.99 -4.87 -17.37
N PRO A 105 -16.34 -4.06 -18.38
CA PRO A 105 -17.71 -4.00 -18.91
C PRO A 105 -18.24 -5.33 -19.44
N ALA A 106 -17.34 -6.18 -19.96
CA ALA A 106 -17.67 -7.54 -20.41
C ALA A 106 -17.80 -8.55 -19.25
N ASP A 107 -17.59 -8.14 -18.01
CA ASP A 107 -17.83 -8.99 -16.86
C ASP A 107 -19.34 -9.04 -16.56
N PRO A 108 -20.02 -10.19 -16.73
CA PRO A 108 -21.45 -10.29 -16.47
C PRO A 108 -21.80 -10.05 -14.99
N ALA A 109 -20.83 -10.15 -14.07
CA ALA A 109 -21.00 -9.82 -12.65
C ALA A 109 -20.84 -8.32 -12.34
N ALA A 110 -20.38 -7.50 -13.29
CA ALA A 110 -20.24 -6.04 -13.12
C ALA A 110 -21.56 -5.35 -12.74
N SER A 111 -22.69 -5.86 -13.25
CA SER A 111 -24.04 -5.35 -12.98
C SER A 111 -24.59 -5.81 -11.62
N GLN A 112 -23.92 -6.75 -10.96
CA GLN A 112 -24.38 -7.41 -9.75
C GLN A 112 -23.37 -7.17 -8.62
N LEU A 113 -23.38 -5.94 -8.09
CA LEU A 113 -22.57 -5.49 -6.94
C LEU A 113 -22.76 -6.35 -5.67
N LEU A 114 -23.80 -7.18 -5.60
CA LEU A 114 -24.26 -7.84 -4.39
C LEU A 114 -23.93 -9.35 -4.31
N PRO A 115 -24.04 -10.21 -5.35
CA PRO A 115 -23.92 -11.66 -5.16
C PRO A 115 -22.53 -12.15 -4.75
N TRP A 116 -21.44 -11.45 -5.06
CA TRP A 116 -20.11 -11.87 -4.57
C TRP A 116 -19.83 -11.47 -3.12
N LEU A 117 -20.44 -10.35 -2.70
CA LEU A 117 -20.33 -9.84 -1.33
C LEU A 117 -21.48 -10.33 -0.43
N ALA A 118 -22.50 -10.98 -1.00
CA ALA A 118 -23.73 -11.44 -0.33
C ALA A 118 -24.22 -12.87 -0.67
N CYS A 119 -23.68 -13.57 -1.67
CA CYS A 119 -24.17 -14.91 -2.06
C CYS A 119 -23.07 -15.99 -2.09
N ASP A 120 -23.47 -17.21 -1.75
CA ASP A 120 -22.77 -18.49 -1.86
C ASP A 120 -22.54 -18.97 -3.31
N ALA A 121 -22.30 -18.04 -4.26
CA ALA A 121 -21.96 -18.41 -5.62
C ALA A 121 -20.56 -19.09 -5.66
N PRO A 122 -20.41 -20.22 -6.38
CA PRO A 122 -19.19 -21.05 -6.39
C PRO A 122 -18.02 -20.43 -7.16
N GLY A 123 -18.17 -19.20 -7.65
CA GLY A 123 -17.11 -18.57 -8.40
C GLY A 123 -15.88 -18.32 -7.52
N ARG A 124 -14.70 -18.48 -8.10
CA ARG A 124 -13.41 -18.15 -7.49
C ARG A 124 -12.85 -16.80 -7.95
N HIS A 125 -13.53 -16.13 -8.87
CA HIS A 125 -13.10 -14.90 -9.53
C HIS A 125 -13.83 -13.65 -9.04
N PHE A 126 -13.08 -12.71 -8.47
CA PHE A 126 -13.60 -11.45 -7.96
C PHE A 126 -13.54 -10.36 -9.05
N PRO A 127 -14.68 -9.72 -9.38
CA PRO A 127 -14.79 -8.87 -10.57
C PRO A 127 -14.21 -7.46 -10.40
N TRP A 128 -13.94 -7.02 -9.17
CA TRP A 128 -13.39 -5.69 -8.91
C TRP A 128 -11.89 -5.73 -8.75
N ASP A 129 -11.20 -4.76 -9.35
CA ASP A 129 -9.74 -4.68 -9.30
C ASP A 129 -9.26 -4.04 -7.98
N VAL A 130 -9.39 -4.83 -6.91
CA VAL A 130 -8.96 -4.48 -5.56
C VAL A 130 -7.45 -4.36 -5.46
N LEU A 131 -6.70 -5.14 -6.25
CA LEU A 131 -5.24 -5.14 -6.21
C LEU A 131 -4.68 -3.86 -6.83
N ALA A 132 -5.20 -3.41 -7.98
CA ALA A 132 -4.86 -2.10 -8.52
C ALA A 132 -5.29 -0.96 -7.57
N SER A 133 -6.48 -1.08 -6.97
CA SER A 133 -6.97 -0.11 -5.99
C SER A 133 -6.05 -0.01 -4.76
N ALA A 134 -5.55 -1.14 -4.26
CA ALA A 134 -4.58 -1.19 -3.17
C ALA A 134 -3.23 -0.57 -3.58
N PHE A 135 -2.73 -0.89 -4.79
CA PHE A 135 -1.49 -0.32 -5.30
C PHE A 135 -1.55 1.21 -5.38
N TYR A 136 -2.68 1.79 -5.79
CA TYR A 136 -2.84 3.24 -5.84
C TYR A 136 -2.53 3.92 -4.49
N PHE A 137 -3.08 3.38 -3.40
CA PHE A 137 -2.85 3.92 -2.06
C PHE A 137 -1.44 3.61 -1.55
N LEU A 138 -0.94 2.39 -1.75
CA LEU A 138 0.38 1.99 -1.29
C LEU A 138 1.52 2.73 -2.00
N SER A 139 1.33 3.08 -3.28
CA SER A 139 2.36 3.79 -4.06
C SER A 139 2.43 5.29 -3.78
N ASN A 140 1.56 5.83 -2.91
CA ASN A 140 1.44 7.27 -2.64
C ASN A 140 1.34 8.10 -3.93
N ARG A 141 0.65 7.57 -4.95
CA ARG A 141 0.62 8.17 -6.29
C ARG A 141 0.15 9.64 -6.28
N GLU A 142 -0.75 9.98 -5.38
CA GLU A 142 -1.27 11.34 -5.21
C GLU A 142 -0.18 12.37 -4.88
N GLU A 143 0.77 12.00 -4.01
CA GLU A 143 1.86 12.89 -3.62
C GLU A 143 2.80 13.17 -4.79
N LEU A 144 2.94 12.22 -5.72
CA LEU A 144 3.73 12.41 -6.94
C LEU A 144 3.02 13.29 -7.97
N LEU A 145 1.70 13.13 -8.12
CA LEU A 145 0.94 13.77 -9.20
C LEU A 145 0.40 15.16 -8.83
N ILE A 146 0.07 15.40 -7.56
CA ILE A 146 -0.49 16.67 -7.10
C ILE A 146 0.66 17.55 -6.61
N PRO A 147 0.91 18.74 -7.20
CA PRO A 147 2.08 19.56 -6.88
C PRO A 147 1.95 20.39 -5.58
N ASP A 148 0.73 20.53 -5.06
CA ASP A 148 0.42 21.29 -3.85
C ASP A 148 1.18 20.76 -2.63
N ARG A 149 1.70 21.67 -1.82
CA ARG A 149 2.40 21.34 -0.57
C ARG A 149 2.01 22.29 0.54
N ASP A 150 1.97 21.77 1.76
CA ASP A 150 1.80 22.57 2.96
C ASP A 150 3.05 23.43 3.25
N ARG A 151 3.00 24.22 4.34
CA ARG A 151 4.13 25.07 4.78
C ARG A 151 5.42 24.28 5.09
N HIS A 152 5.32 22.98 5.27
CA HIS A 152 6.45 22.07 5.54
C HIS A 152 6.93 21.34 4.28
N GLY A 153 6.33 21.60 3.12
CA GLY A 153 6.71 20.93 1.88
C GLY A 153 6.13 19.52 1.73
N ARG A 154 5.10 19.16 2.52
CA ARG A 154 4.44 17.84 2.51
C ARG A 154 3.15 17.88 1.69
N PHE A 155 2.72 16.74 1.16
CA PHE A 155 1.41 16.63 0.52
C PHE A 155 0.27 16.86 1.53
N PRO A 156 -0.65 17.82 1.30
CA PRO A 156 -1.73 18.09 2.25
C PRO A 156 -2.76 16.96 2.28
N TYR A 157 -3.03 16.38 3.45
CA TYR A 157 -4.05 15.32 3.61
C TYR A 157 -5.42 15.72 3.07
N ALA A 158 -5.83 16.98 3.23
CA ALA A 158 -7.11 17.49 2.74
C ALA A 158 -7.29 17.35 1.22
N LEU A 159 -6.20 17.22 0.46
CA LEU A 159 -6.23 16.99 -0.99
C LEU A 159 -6.23 15.50 -1.36
N SER A 160 -5.93 14.60 -0.42
CA SER A 160 -5.93 13.16 -0.67
C SER A 160 -7.31 12.62 -0.98
N LEU A 161 -7.36 11.57 -1.80
CA LEU A 161 -8.57 10.84 -2.12
C LEU A 161 -9.16 10.22 -0.84
N ALA A 162 -8.33 9.79 0.11
CA ALA A 162 -8.79 9.30 1.40
C ALA A 162 -9.61 10.36 2.17
N ALA A 163 -9.16 11.62 2.18
CA ALA A 163 -9.90 12.71 2.81
C ALA A 163 -11.18 13.06 2.03
N GLN A 164 -11.10 13.12 0.69
CA GLN A 164 -12.25 13.40 -0.17
C GLN A 164 -13.37 12.36 -0.02
N LEU A 165 -12.99 11.08 0.12
CA LEU A 165 -13.93 9.97 0.33
C LEU A 165 -14.32 9.77 1.81
N ARG A 166 -13.74 10.56 2.73
CA ARG A 166 -13.95 10.46 4.19
C ARG A 166 -13.69 9.05 4.74
N LEU A 167 -12.57 8.46 4.35
CA LEU A 167 -12.20 7.12 4.80
C LEU A 167 -11.76 7.17 6.26
N GLU A 168 -12.52 6.50 7.14
CA GLU A 168 -12.27 6.44 8.58
C GLU A 168 -11.18 5.43 8.97
N LYS A 169 -10.88 4.49 8.07
CA LYS A 169 -9.91 3.41 8.27
C LYS A 169 -8.91 3.38 7.12
N PRO A 170 -7.68 2.89 7.36
CA PRO A 170 -6.75 2.59 6.28
C PRO A 170 -7.41 1.62 5.30
N ILE A 171 -7.69 2.11 4.10
CA ILE A 171 -8.46 1.35 3.12
C ILE A 171 -7.74 0.09 2.64
N VAL A 172 -6.40 0.12 2.63
CA VAL A 172 -5.58 -1.03 2.28
C VAL A 172 -5.77 -2.18 3.27
N ASP A 173 -5.97 -1.90 4.56
CA ASP A 173 -6.29 -2.95 5.56
C ASP A 173 -7.65 -3.59 5.27
N VAL A 174 -8.62 -2.79 4.83
CA VAL A 174 -9.93 -3.30 4.42
C VAL A 174 -9.82 -4.16 3.15
N TYR A 175 -8.94 -3.81 2.22
CA TYR A 175 -8.64 -4.62 1.04
C TYR A 175 -7.90 -5.91 1.40
N LEU A 176 -6.98 -5.88 2.38
CA LEU A 176 -6.31 -7.07 2.90
C LEU A 176 -7.33 -8.03 3.53
N ASP A 177 -8.23 -7.52 4.38
CA ASP A 177 -9.31 -8.32 4.96
C ASP A 177 -10.14 -9.00 3.86
N LEU A 178 -10.49 -8.26 2.80
CA LEU A 178 -11.25 -8.78 1.66
C LEU A 178 -10.46 -9.85 0.90
N PHE A 179 -9.18 -9.60 0.65
CA PHE A 179 -8.27 -10.54 0.00
C PHE A 179 -8.16 -11.86 0.76
N ILE A 180 -7.99 -11.80 2.09
CA ILE A 180 -7.95 -12.98 2.98
C ILE A 180 -9.27 -13.73 2.92
N ALA A 181 -10.41 -13.03 3.02
CA ALA A 181 -11.73 -13.64 2.96
C ALA A 181 -11.97 -14.37 1.63
N LEU A 182 -11.56 -13.78 0.51
CA LEU A 182 -11.66 -14.40 -0.82
C LEU A 182 -10.80 -15.66 -0.93
N LEU A 183 -9.55 -15.63 -0.45
CA LEU A 183 -8.69 -16.82 -0.45
C LEU A 183 -9.22 -17.94 0.45
N ASN A 184 -9.80 -17.60 1.60
CA ASN A 184 -10.38 -18.59 2.51
C ASN A 184 -11.66 -19.19 1.95
N ARG A 185 -12.48 -18.37 1.28
CA ARG A 185 -13.64 -18.84 0.55
C ARG A 185 -13.24 -19.77 -0.60
N ALA A 186 -12.23 -19.41 -1.39
CA ALA A 186 -11.73 -20.22 -2.49
C ALA A 186 -11.18 -21.59 -2.03
N ALA A 187 -10.67 -21.67 -0.80
CA ALA A 187 -10.27 -22.94 -0.19
C ALA A 187 -11.46 -23.83 0.18
N GLY A 188 -12.62 -23.26 0.51
CA GLY A 188 -13.82 -24.06 0.82
C GLY A 188 -13.62 -25.07 1.96
N GLY A 189 -12.71 -24.79 2.90
CA GLY A 189 -12.36 -25.70 3.98
C GLY A 189 -11.31 -26.78 3.65
N SER A 190 -10.76 -26.81 2.43
CA SER A 190 -9.71 -27.76 2.04
C SER A 190 -8.39 -27.59 2.82
N ARG A 191 -8.23 -26.46 3.50
CA ARG A 191 -7.09 -26.12 4.37
C ARG A 191 -7.55 -25.22 5.52
N PRO A 192 -6.74 -25.09 6.60
CA PRO A 192 -6.99 -24.08 7.62
C PRO A 192 -7.12 -22.67 7.01
N PRO A 193 -8.00 -21.81 7.56
CA PRO A 193 -8.11 -20.42 7.14
C PRO A 193 -6.77 -19.70 7.20
N LEU A 194 -6.52 -18.84 6.22
CA LEU A 194 -5.49 -17.82 6.31
C LEU A 194 -5.95 -16.79 7.32
N GLU A 195 -5.08 -16.52 8.27
CA GLU A 195 -5.27 -15.51 9.29
C GLU A 195 -3.97 -14.73 9.43
N ILE A 196 -4.07 -13.48 9.87
CA ILE A 196 -2.91 -12.70 10.26
C ILE A 196 -2.33 -13.40 11.48
N PRO A 197 -1.07 -13.87 11.44
CA PRO A 197 -0.50 -14.60 12.55
C PRO A 197 -0.52 -13.71 13.81
N PRO A 198 -0.93 -14.25 14.97
CA PRO A 198 -0.83 -13.50 16.21
C PRO A 198 0.63 -13.22 16.52
N TRP A 199 0.87 -12.20 17.34
CA TRP A 199 2.20 -11.96 17.88
C TRP A 199 2.70 -13.21 18.63
N ALA A 200 3.98 -13.52 18.52
CA ALA A 200 4.57 -14.76 19.05
C ALA A 200 4.32 -14.98 20.56
N THR A 201 4.07 -13.90 21.30
CA THR A 201 3.78 -13.90 22.74
C THR A 201 2.29 -14.00 23.08
N GLY A 202 1.40 -14.11 22.09
CA GLY A 202 -0.05 -14.19 22.27
C GLY A 202 -0.72 -12.89 22.71
N VAL A 203 0.03 -11.78 22.76
CA VAL A 203 -0.51 -10.47 23.14
C VAL A 203 -1.39 -9.92 22.01
N PRO A 204 -2.53 -9.27 22.34
CA PRO A 204 -3.47 -8.76 21.33
C PRO A 204 -2.91 -7.53 20.58
N PHE A 205 -1.90 -6.88 21.13
CA PHE A 205 -1.33 -5.65 20.60
C PHE A 205 0.14 -5.53 21.00
N VAL A 206 0.97 -5.05 20.07
CA VAL A 206 2.37 -4.72 20.29
C VAL A 206 2.61 -3.32 19.74
N VAL A 207 3.36 -2.51 20.49
CA VAL A 207 3.87 -1.24 20.00
C VAL A 207 5.31 -1.47 19.55
N CYS A 208 5.60 -1.22 18.27
CA CYS A 208 6.95 -1.07 17.78
C CYS A 208 7.22 0.43 17.61
N LEU A 209 7.88 1.04 18.59
CA LEU A 209 8.31 2.43 18.48
C LEU A 209 9.43 2.48 17.44
N THR A 210 9.17 3.18 16.34
CA THR A 210 10.18 3.48 15.33
C THR A 210 10.45 4.98 15.38
N HIS A 211 11.72 5.34 15.22
CA HIS A 211 12.18 6.72 15.22
C HIS A 211 12.77 7.00 13.84
N ASP A 212 12.25 8.02 13.15
CA ASP A 212 12.93 8.52 11.97
C ASP A 212 14.17 9.30 12.43
N VAL A 213 15.33 8.91 11.91
CA VAL A 213 16.61 9.53 12.27
C VAL A 213 17.07 10.35 11.07
N ASP A 214 16.57 11.59 11.00
CA ASP A 214 16.89 12.53 9.92
C ASP A 214 18.39 12.88 9.91
N GLU A 215 18.96 13.12 11.09
CA GLU A 215 20.36 13.52 11.24
C GLU A 215 21.05 12.83 12.41
N VAL A 216 22.15 12.14 12.09
CA VAL A 216 23.10 11.65 13.10
C VAL A 216 24.13 12.74 13.37
N ARG A 217 24.50 12.98 14.64
CA ARG A 217 25.49 14.00 15.03
C ARG A 217 26.79 13.87 14.22
N LYS A 218 27.11 14.90 13.43
CA LYS A 218 28.30 14.93 12.56
C LYS A 218 29.48 15.68 13.22
N PRO A 219 30.75 15.29 12.94
CA PRO A 219 31.92 16.10 13.30
C PRO A 219 31.81 17.53 12.76
N PHE A 220 32.51 18.49 13.37
CA PHE A 220 32.41 19.92 13.02
C PHE A 220 32.65 20.19 11.53
N LEU A 221 33.68 19.58 10.92
CA LEU A 221 33.98 19.73 9.50
C LEU A 221 32.86 19.19 8.60
N SER A 222 32.22 18.10 8.99
CA SER A 222 31.07 17.55 8.27
C SER A 222 29.84 18.45 8.40
N ARG A 223 29.64 19.10 9.55
CA ARG A 223 28.58 20.11 9.77
C ARG A 223 28.83 21.37 8.94
N LEU A 224 30.07 21.86 8.88
CA LEU A 224 30.46 22.98 8.04
C LEU A 224 30.25 22.66 6.56
N LYS A 225 30.72 21.48 6.10
CA LYS A 225 30.51 21.01 4.72
C LYS A 225 29.03 20.87 4.37
N PHE A 226 28.22 20.33 5.28
CA PHE A 226 26.77 20.22 5.11
C PHE A 226 26.12 21.59 5.01
N THR A 227 26.45 22.51 5.92
CA THR A 227 25.98 23.90 5.92
C THR A 227 26.33 24.61 4.61
N CYS A 228 27.59 24.53 4.17
CA CYS A 228 28.03 25.09 2.90
C CYS A 228 27.29 24.46 1.71
N ARG A 229 27.10 23.13 1.66
CA ARG A 229 26.28 22.49 0.62
C ARG A 229 24.83 22.93 0.68
N HIS A 230 24.27 23.07 1.87
CA HIS A 230 22.87 23.47 2.04
C HIS A 230 22.65 24.92 1.63
N LEU A 231 23.65 25.80 1.78
CA LEU A 231 23.66 27.20 1.29
C LEU A 231 23.94 27.30 -0.22
N LEU A 232 24.91 26.53 -0.74
CA LEU A 232 25.38 26.62 -2.14
C LEU A 232 24.57 25.77 -3.13
N ARG A 233 23.91 24.70 -2.67
CA ARG A 233 23.12 23.77 -3.51
C ARG A 233 21.71 23.60 -2.94
N PRO A 234 20.85 24.63 -3.02
CA PRO A 234 19.46 24.57 -2.56
C PRO A 234 18.64 23.47 -3.24
N ALA A 235 19.08 22.97 -4.40
CA ALA A 235 18.40 21.93 -5.15
C ALA A 235 18.38 20.54 -4.47
N ASN A 236 19.26 20.28 -3.50
CA ASN A 236 19.45 18.95 -2.87
C ASN A 236 19.05 18.90 -1.39
N GLY A 237 18.68 20.04 -0.78
CA GLY A 237 17.94 20.08 0.48
C GLY A 237 16.51 20.50 0.18
N HIS A 238 15.65 20.59 1.21
CA HIS A 238 14.29 21.14 1.11
C HIS A 238 14.28 22.37 0.19
N ARG A 239 13.89 22.19 -1.08
CA ARG A 239 14.01 23.19 -2.17
C ARG A 239 13.25 24.49 -1.89
N ARG A 240 12.50 24.53 -0.79
CA ARG A 240 11.53 25.56 -0.42
C ARG A 240 11.84 26.23 0.93
N THR A 241 12.92 25.85 1.62
CA THR A 241 13.28 26.51 2.90
C THR A 241 13.77 27.94 2.64
N PRO A 242 13.14 28.98 3.21
CA PRO A 242 13.55 30.37 3.03
C PRO A 242 15.02 30.59 3.41
N LEU A 243 15.70 31.51 2.73
CA LEU A 243 17.12 31.81 2.98
C LEU A 243 17.39 32.18 4.46
N GLY A 244 16.46 32.90 5.10
CA GLY A 244 16.58 33.27 6.51
C GLY A 244 16.53 32.07 7.47
N GLU A 245 15.77 31.03 7.15
CA GLU A 245 15.76 29.78 7.94
C GLU A 245 17.04 28.97 7.71
N ARG A 246 17.55 28.96 6.48
CA ARG A 246 18.85 28.34 6.15
C ARG A 246 20.02 29.04 6.85
N ALA A 247 19.98 30.37 6.93
CA ALA A 247 20.96 31.15 7.66
C ALA A 247 20.86 30.92 9.18
N ARG A 248 19.64 30.90 9.74
CA ARG A 248 19.42 30.53 11.15
C ARG A 248 19.91 29.13 11.47
N PHE A 249 19.66 28.16 10.59
CA PHE A 249 20.19 26.81 10.71
C PHE A 249 21.72 26.84 10.73
N ALA A 250 22.35 27.43 9.71
CA ALA A 250 23.81 27.55 9.60
C ALA A 250 24.47 28.17 10.86
N LEU A 251 23.92 29.28 11.36
CA LEU A 251 24.37 29.94 12.57
C LEU A 251 24.20 29.03 13.81
N GLY A 252 23.05 28.37 13.94
CA GLY A 252 22.80 27.41 15.02
C GLY A 252 23.78 26.23 15.00
N THR A 253 24.09 25.69 13.82
CA THR A 253 25.01 24.56 13.66
C THR A 253 26.46 24.94 13.98
N LEU A 254 26.87 26.18 13.69
CA LEU A 254 28.24 26.66 13.88
C LEU A 254 28.50 27.23 15.29
N VAL A 255 27.50 27.88 15.89
CA VAL A 255 27.65 28.59 17.18
C VAL A 255 27.22 27.72 18.36
N SER A 256 26.23 26.83 18.18
CA SER A 256 25.73 26.03 19.29
C SER A 256 26.65 24.84 19.59
N ARG A 257 27.07 24.71 20.86
CA ARG A 257 27.72 23.48 21.38
C ARG A 257 26.76 22.29 21.45
N ARG A 258 25.46 22.55 21.49
CA ARG A 258 24.39 21.55 21.48
C ARG A 258 23.57 21.68 20.20
N ASP A 259 23.62 20.67 19.37
CA ASP A 259 22.77 20.59 18.18
C ASP A 259 21.30 20.53 18.63
N PRO A 260 20.45 21.53 18.30
CA PRO A 260 19.06 21.57 18.73
C PRO A 260 18.21 20.43 18.13
N TYR A 261 18.69 19.78 17.07
CA TYR A 261 18.03 18.63 16.44
C TYR A 261 18.58 17.28 16.94
N TRP A 262 19.62 17.29 17.79
CA TRP A 262 20.15 16.06 18.42
C TRP A 262 19.31 15.65 19.63
N THR A 263 18.07 15.25 19.35
CA THR A 263 17.07 14.78 20.32
C THR A 263 17.20 13.28 20.63
N PHE A 264 18.05 12.55 19.92
CA PHE A 264 18.21 11.11 20.05
C PHE A 264 18.49 10.62 21.49
N PRO A 265 19.38 11.25 22.30
CA PRO A 265 19.56 10.84 23.69
C PRO A 265 18.30 11.03 24.55
N THR A 266 17.48 12.03 24.23
CA THR A 266 16.21 12.28 24.91
C THR A 266 15.19 11.20 24.58
N PHE A 267 15.08 10.82 23.30
CA PHE A 267 14.20 9.71 22.88
C PHE A 267 14.60 8.39 23.56
N LEU A 268 15.89 8.03 23.55
CA LEU A 268 16.38 6.83 24.24
C LEU A 268 16.14 6.85 25.76
N ALA A 269 16.19 8.04 26.38
CA ALA A 269 15.89 8.18 27.80
C ALA A 269 14.40 7.96 28.10
N TRP A 270 13.51 8.40 27.21
CA TRP A 270 12.07 8.15 27.32
C TRP A 270 11.72 6.69 27.06
N GLU A 271 12.34 6.04 26.07
CA GLU A 271 12.11 4.61 25.81
C GLU A 271 12.41 3.74 27.02
N LYS A 272 13.44 4.05 27.81
CA LYS A 272 13.78 3.31 29.03
C LYS A 272 12.76 3.44 30.16
N GLN A 273 11.79 4.36 30.05
CA GLN A 273 10.73 4.55 31.03
C GLN A 273 9.48 3.72 30.73
N PHE A 274 9.43 3.07 29.55
CA PHE A 274 8.35 2.18 29.13
C PHE A 274 8.84 0.72 29.12
#